data_AF-A0A0L0MWJ8-F1
#
_entry.id   AF-A0A0L0MWJ8-F1
#
_cell.length_a   1.000
_cell.length_b   1.000
_cell.length_c   1.000
_cell.angle_alpha   90.00
_cell.angle_beta   90.00
_cell.angle_gamma   90.00
#
_symmetry.space_group_name_H-M   'P 1'
#
loop_
_entity.id
_entity.type
_entity.pdbx_description
1 polymer ?
#
loop_
_entity_poly.entity_id
_entity_poly.type
_entity_poly.pdbx_seq_one_letter_code
_entity_poly.pdbx_strand_id
1 'polypeptide(L)'
;MLMRYQPEIATAFSAKRTRDKQRCPPVYDRRVLGQPNAMGYGGNLRTGDSESLDSRTTLAVATFLALSLYNVIELNVIILAVFKRRKGLYFWSFVAASNGIAPHSVGFLLKNIIFSEDVGLYITFVALGWVPMVTGQSLVLYSRLHLILWNQLCLRFILAMIVINAVVLHVPIIILMYGANTSNSNDWVHPYRIYEKIQVTVFFLQEVIISGIYIKTCFSFFNVQDSLHGNAIRKMRRHLLLVNVFIILLDIPILCLEYTDFYDLQTAYKAFVYSVKLKMEFRILNKLVEMARGGRDAGYGNPFHDDADLSIQNIPPR
;
A
#
# COMPACT_ATOMS: atom_id res chain seq x y z
N MET A 1 84.01 -47.49 -9.19
CA MET A 1 84.59 -46.98 -10.45
C MET A 1 83.52 -46.11 -11.11
N LEU A 2 83.70 -44.78 -11.09
CA LEU A 2 83.14 -43.73 -11.99
C LEU A 2 81.60 -43.74 -12.20
N MET A 3 80.78 -42.73 -11.86
CA MET A 3 80.75 -41.28 -12.15
C MET A 3 79.31 -40.95 -12.62
N ARG A 4 78.92 -39.66 -12.53
CA ARG A 4 77.67 -38.96 -12.96
C ARG A 4 76.60 -38.90 -11.85
N TYR A 5 76.38 -37.80 -11.13
CA TYR A 5 76.13 -36.37 -11.47
C TYR A 5 74.78 -36.15 -12.20
N GLN A 6 73.77 -35.74 -11.39
CA GLN A 6 72.57 -34.87 -11.55
C GLN A 6 72.02 -34.50 -12.96
N PRO A 7 70.76 -33.99 -13.12
CA PRO A 7 69.56 -33.93 -12.25
C PRO A 7 68.21 -34.22 -12.97
N GLU A 8 67.21 -34.82 -12.31
CA GLU A 8 65.82 -34.85 -12.81
C GLU A 8 64.80 -34.46 -11.72
N ILE A 9 65.00 -33.28 -11.11
CA ILE A 9 63.98 -32.62 -10.27
C ILE A 9 63.18 -31.56 -11.08
N ALA A 10 63.42 -31.44 -12.39
CA ALA A 10 62.78 -30.42 -13.22
C ALA A 10 61.53 -30.88 -14.02
N THR A 11 61.20 -32.18 -14.04
CA THR A 11 60.14 -32.69 -14.95
C THR A 11 58.84 -33.10 -14.24
N ALA A 12 58.81 -33.09 -12.89
CA ALA A 12 57.59 -33.37 -12.12
C ALA A 12 56.77 -32.13 -11.76
N PHE A 13 57.33 -30.91 -11.89
CA PHE A 13 56.65 -29.66 -11.56
C PHE A 13 55.98 -28.95 -12.76
N SER A 14 56.24 -29.41 -13.99
CA SER A 14 55.66 -28.82 -15.21
C SER A 14 54.37 -29.54 -15.67
N ALA A 15 54.19 -30.83 -15.36
CA ALA A 15 52.99 -31.59 -15.73
C ALA A 15 51.78 -31.40 -14.79
N LYS A 16 51.97 -30.69 -13.66
CA LYS A 16 50.89 -30.37 -12.71
C LYS A 16 50.30 -28.96 -12.91
N ARG A 17 50.94 -28.10 -13.72
CA ARG A 17 50.52 -26.71 -13.96
C ARG A 17 49.71 -26.50 -15.25
N THR A 18 49.52 -27.54 -16.06
CA THR A 18 48.73 -27.49 -17.31
C THR A 18 47.41 -28.26 -17.25
N ARG A 19 47.05 -28.85 -16.10
CA ARG A 19 45.70 -29.41 -15.85
C ARG A 19 44.79 -28.54 -14.96
N ASP A 20 45.25 -27.35 -14.57
CA ASP A 20 44.51 -26.39 -13.72
C ASP A 20 43.95 -25.18 -14.48
N LYS A 21 43.96 -25.19 -15.83
CA LYS A 21 43.51 -24.04 -16.65
C LYS A 21 42.30 -24.29 -17.54
N GLN A 22 41.50 -25.32 -17.23
CA GLN A 22 40.22 -25.55 -17.91
C GLN A 22 39.21 -26.24 -16.99
N ARG A 23 38.95 -25.62 -15.85
CA ARG A 23 37.62 -25.67 -15.23
C ARG A 23 37.11 -24.25 -15.21
N CYS A 24 36.18 -23.94 -16.11
CA CYS A 24 35.24 -22.88 -15.84
C CYS A 24 34.72 -23.10 -14.40
N PRO A 25 34.60 -22.05 -13.57
CA PRO A 25 33.83 -22.21 -12.35
C PRO A 25 32.46 -22.76 -12.77
N PRO A 26 31.87 -23.73 -12.04
CA PRO A 26 30.50 -24.08 -12.33
C PRO A 26 29.72 -22.77 -12.29
N VAL A 27 29.12 -22.41 -13.43
CA VAL A 27 28.01 -21.47 -13.43
C VAL A 27 27.05 -22.10 -12.44
N TYR A 28 26.96 -21.51 -11.25
CA TYR A 28 26.02 -21.95 -10.25
C TYR A 28 24.65 -21.76 -10.89
N ASP A 29 24.11 -22.84 -11.44
CA ASP A 29 22.70 -22.94 -11.80
C ASP A 29 21.94 -22.92 -10.48
N ARG A 30 21.66 -21.70 -10.02
CA ARG A 30 21.03 -21.40 -8.74
C ARG A 30 19.56 -21.84 -8.73
N ARG A 31 19.06 -22.49 -9.80
CA ARG A 31 17.71 -23.07 -9.86
C ARG A 31 17.55 -24.37 -9.05
N VAL A 32 18.64 -25.01 -8.61
CA VAL A 32 18.58 -26.35 -7.96
C VAL A 32 18.74 -26.29 -6.43
N LEU A 33 19.14 -25.17 -5.84
CA LEU A 33 19.09 -24.96 -4.39
C LEU A 33 17.79 -24.24 -4.03
N GLY A 34 16.70 -24.99 -4.05
CA GLY A 34 15.43 -24.58 -3.45
C GLY A 34 15.56 -24.49 -1.93
N GLN A 35 16.13 -23.40 -1.43
CA GLN A 35 15.79 -22.93 -0.09
C GLN A 35 14.46 -22.15 -0.24
N PRO A 36 13.37 -22.60 0.41
CA PRO A 36 12.15 -21.84 0.43
C PRO A 36 12.37 -20.64 1.37
N ASN A 37 12.83 -19.51 0.83
CA ASN A 37 12.73 -18.25 1.55
C ASN A 37 11.22 -17.99 1.76
N ALA A 38 10.77 -18.10 3.00
CA ALA A 38 9.36 -18.31 3.35
C ALA A 38 8.41 -17.12 3.08
N MET A 39 8.89 -16.07 2.43
CA MET A 39 8.07 -14.93 2.03
C MET A 39 7.42 -15.14 0.64
N GLY A 40 6.94 -16.36 0.34
CA GLY A 40 6.34 -16.72 -0.94
C GLY A 40 5.96 -18.21 -1.07
N TYR A 41 5.24 -18.73 -0.07
CA TYR A 41 4.90 -20.16 0.14
C TYR A 41 5.03 -21.05 -1.11
N GLY A 42 6.14 -21.81 -1.14
CA GLY A 42 6.63 -22.49 -2.32
C GLY A 42 5.70 -23.55 -2.93
N GLY A 43 5.65 -23.52 -4.27
CA GLY A 43 5.62 -24.68 -5.17
C GLY A 43 4.26 -25.29 -5.46
N ASN A 44 3.69 -24.98 -6.64
CA ASN A 44 2.84 -25.90 -7.40
C ASN A 44 2.59 -25.40 -8.84
N LEU A 45 3.27 -25.97 -9.85
CA LEU A 45 2.70 -26.63 -11.04
C LEU A 45 3.81 -26.97 -12.09
N ARG A 46 3.51 -27.96 -12.94
CA ARG A 46 4.35 -28.67 -13.92
C ARG A 46 5.29 -27.77 -14.76
N THR A 47 6.51 -28.28 -14.97
CA THR A 47 7.74 -27.68 -15.53
C THR A 47 7.67 -27.05 -16.93
N GLY A 48 6.51 -27.01 -17.60
CA GLY A 48 6.34 -26.38 -18.92
C GLY A 48 5.50 -25.10 -18.91
N ASP A 49 4.44 -25.06 -18.10
CA ASP A 49 3.55 -23.89 -17.98
C ASP A 49 4.07 -22.87 -16.94
N SER A 50 4.95 -23.33 -16.03
CA SER A 50 5.50 -22.55 -14.92
C SER A 50 6.35 -21.36 -15.36
N GLU A 51 7.24 -21.50 -16.35
CA GLU A 51 8.12 -20.39 -16.76
C GLU A 51 7.31 -19.20 -17.33
N SER A 52 6.24 -19.50 -18.10
CA SER A 52 5.39 -18.45 -18.68
C SER A 52 4.51 -17.76 -17.64
N LEU A 53 3.98 -18.53 -16.68
CA LEU A 53 3.11 -18.01 -15.61
C LEU A 53 3.91 -17.23 -14.55
N ASP A 54 5.12 -17.69 -14.24
CA ASP A 54 6.07 -17.02 -13.35
C ASP A 54 6.53 -15.68 -13.93
N SER A 55 6.83 -15.65 -15.24
CA SER A 55 7.16 -14.41 -15.95
C SER A 55 6.02 -13.39 -15.93
N ARG A 56 4.77 -13.84 -16.17
CA ARG A 56 3.58 -12.98 -16.13
C ARG A 56 3.31 -12.42 -14.74
N THR A 57 3.47 -13.25 -13.71
CA THR A 57 3.27 -12.85 -12.31
C THR A 57 4.33 -11.85 -11.88
N THR A 58 5.59 -12.10 -12.22
CA THR A 58 6.70 -11.17 -11.96
C THR A 58 6.49 -9.81 -12.64
N LEU A 59 6.03 -9.81 -13.90
CA LEU A 59 5.70 -8.58 -14.61
C LEU A 59 4.55 -7.81 -13.94
N ALA A 60 3.50 -8.51 -13.49
CA ALA A 60 2.39 -7.90 -12.78
C ALA A 60 2.85 -7.29 -11.44
N VAL A 61 3.66 -8.01 -10.67
CA VAL A 61 4.27 -7.53 -9.42
C VAL A 61 5.10 -6.28 -9.68
N ALA A 62 6.00 -6.31 -10.66
CA ALA A 62 6.84 -5.17 -11.02
C ALA A 62 5.98 -3.95 -11.43
N THR A 63 4.91 -4.17 -12.18
CA THR A 63 3.99 -3.11 -12.61
C THR A 63 3.28 -2.47 -11.42
N PHE A 64 2.74 -3.26 -10.50
CA PHE A 64 2.06 -2.72 -9.32
C PHE A 64 3.01 -1.95 -8.40
N LEU A 65 4.24 -2.44 -8.20
CA LEU A 65 5.25 -1.76 -7.41
C LEU A 65 5.75 -0.46 -8.08
N ALA A 66 5.89 -0.45 -9.40
CA ALA A 66 6.22 0.78 -10.13
C ALA A 66 5.11 1.83 -10.01
N LEU A 67 3.85 1.41 -10.16
CA LEU A 67 2.69 2.28 -10.00
C LEU A 67 2.54 2.79 -8.57
N SER A 68 2.79 1.96 -7.56
CA SER A 68 2.73 2.37 -6.15
C SER A 68 3.78 3.44 -5.86
N LEU A 69 5.03 3.25 -6.29
CA LEU A 69 6.12 4.21 -6.11
C LEU A 69 5.86 5.53 -6.84
N TYR A 70 5.39 5.48 -8.09
CA TYR A 70 4.96 6.68 -8.81
C TYR A 70 3.88 7.45 -8.04
N ASN A 71 2.85 6.73 -7.57
CA ASN A 71 1.77 7.35 -6.81
C ASN A 71 2.25 7.97 -5.50
N VAL A 72 3.23 7.36 -4.81
CA VAL A 72 3.82 7.92 -3.58
C VAL A 72 4.55 9.23 -3.85
N ILE A 73 5.30 9.33 -4.95
CA ILE A 73 5.98 10.57 -5.33
C ILE A 73 4.94 11.66 -5.58
N GLU A 74 3.92 11.37 -6.39
CA GLU A 74 2.84 12.32 -6.69
C GLU A 74 2.11 12.74 -5.42
N LEU A 75 1.76 11.80 -4.54
CA LEU A 75 1.12 12.07 -3.25
C LEU A 75 1.98 12.99 -2.37
N ASN A 76 3.28 12.75 -2.27
CA ASN A 76 4.17 13.62 -1.50
C ASN A 76 4.24 15.04 -2.07
N VAL A 77 4.29 15.20 -3.39
CA VAL A 77 4.22 16.52 -4.05
C VAL A 77 2.90 17.22 -3.70
N ILE A 78 1.77 16.51 -3.81
CA ILE A 78 0.44 17.02 -3.49
C ILE A 78 0.34 17.45 -2.01
N ILE A 79 0.85 16.61 -1.09
CA ILE A 79 0.85 16.90 0.35
C ILE A 79 1.60 18.21 0.63
N LEU A 80 2.80 18.34 0.07
CA LEU A 80 3.64 19.51 0.27
C LEU A 80 3.03 20.78 -0.35
N ALA A 81 2.34 20.65 -1.49
CA ALA A 81 1.68 21.76 -2.17
C ALA A 81 0.42 22.26 -1.44
N VAL A 82 -0.39 21.36 -0.86
CA VAL A 82 -1.70 21.73 -0.30
C VAL A 82 -1.66 22.05 1.19
N PHE A 83 -0.86 21.36 1.99
CA PHE A 83 -0.85 21.55 3.45
C PHE A 83 0.08 22.68 3.90
N LYS A 84 -0.49 23.90 4.00
CA LYS A 84 0.22 25.08 4.56
C LYS A 84 0.45 25.01 6.08
N ARG A 85 -0.35 24.24 6.84
CA ARG A 85 -0.16 24.01 8.29
C ARG A 85 -0.02 22.50 8.57
N ARG A 86 1.14 22.11 9.11
CA ARG A 86 1.58 20.70 9.30
C ARG A 86 1.35 20.15 10.72
N LYS A 87 0.23 20.50 11.38
CA LYS A 87 0.00 20.17 12.80
C LYS A 87 -1.14 19.18 13.06
N GLY A 88 -1.95 18.84 12.05
CA GLY A 88 -3.13 17.99 12.24
C GLY A 88 -2.80 16.49 12.21
N LEU A 89 -3.59 15.69 12.94
CA LEU A 89 -3.53 14.22 12.89
C LEU A 89 -3.67 13.70 11.46
N TYR A 90 -4.59 14.28 10.67
CA TYR A 90 -4.75 13.95 9.24
C TYR A 90 -3.42 14.05 8.49
N PHE A 91 -2.71 15.16 8.66
CA PHE A 91 -1.46 15.42 7.93
C PHE A 91 -0.41 14.37 8.27
N TRP A 92 -0.16 14.12 9.56
CA TRP A 92 0.84 13.14 10.00
C TRP A 92 0.47 11.71 9.60
N SER A 93 -0.81 11.35 9.70
CA SER A 93 -1.30 10.02 9.29
C SER A 93 -1.15 9.81 7.78
N PHE A 94 -1.47 10.85 6.99
CA PHE A 94 -1.38 10.80 5.53
C PHE A 94 0.08 10.75 5.06
N VAL A 95 0.97 11.52 5.69
CA VAL A 95 2.42 11.46 5.44
C VAL A 95 2.99 10.10 5.80
N ALA A 96 2.65 9.56 6.98
CA ALA A 96 3.10 8.25 7.42
C ALA A 96 2.62 7.15 6.48
N ALA A 97 1.33 7.15 6.10
CA ALA A 97 0.77 6.18 5.17
C ALA A 97 1.45 6.23 3.80
N SER A 98 1.61 7.42 3.23
CA SER A 98 2.24 7.62 1.92
C SER A 98 3.71 7.19 1.94
N ASN A 99 4.46 7.60 2.96
CA ASN A 99 5.88 7.28 3.07
C ASN A 99 6.14 5.84 3.55
N GLY A 100 5.15 5.13 4.09
CA GLY A 100 5.24 3.70 4.38
C GLY A 100 5.19 2.83 3.12
N ILE A 101 4.44 3.25 2.09
CA ILE A 101 4.32 2.50 0.83
C ILE A 101 5.68 2.39 0.11
N ALA A 102 6.53 3.42 0.19
CA ALA A 102 7.84 3.42 -0.48
C ALA A 102 8.80 2.32 0.03
N PRO A 103 9.20 2.27 1.31
CA PRO A 103 10.06 1.22 1.84
C PRO A 103 9.42 -0.16 1.73
N HIS A 104 8.09 -0.28 1.88
CA HIS A 104 7.39 -1.54 1.62
C HIS A 104 7.61 -2.01 0.18
N SER A 105 7.38 -1.13 -0.80
CA SER A 105 7.53 -1.46 -2.21
C SER A 105 8.99 -1.75 -2.58
N VAL A 106 9.95 -0.99 -2.02
CA VAL A 106 11.39 -1.22 -2.21
C VAL A 106 11.83 -2.56 -1.64
N GLY A 107 11.34 -2.95 -0.45
CA GLY A 107 11.61 -4.27 0.13
C GLY A 107 11.15 -5.41 -0.80
N PHE A 108 9.95 -5.28 -1.39
CA PHE A 108 9.46 -6.26 -2.36
C PHE A 108 10.19 -6.25 -3.70
N LEU A 109 10.69 -5.09 -4.17
CA LEU A 109 11.56 -5.02 -5.34
C LEU A 109 12.89 -5.74 -5.09
N LEU A 110 13.48 -5.54 -3.90
CA LEU A 110 14.72 -6.20 -3.51
C LEU A 110 14.57 -7.73 -3.46
N LYS A 111 13.42 -8.21 -2.97
CA LYS A 111 13.09 -9.64 -2.94
C LYS A 111 12.82 -10.20 -4.34
N ASN A 112 11.86 -9.64 -5.06
CA ASN A 112 11.25 -10.28 -6.24
C ASN A 112 11.94 -9.94 -7.58
N ILE A 113 12.74 -8.87 -7.64
CA ILE A 113 13.41 -8.45 -8.88
C ILE A 113 14.93 -8.56 -8.74
N ILE A 114 15.47 -8.03 -7.64
CA ILE A 114 16.93 -7.95 -7.44
C ILE A 114 17.47 -9.27 -6.83
N PHE A 115 16.59 -10.11 -6.26
CA PHE A 115 16.96 -11.35 -5.58
C PHE A 115 18.11 -11.15 -4.58
N SER A 116 17.99 -10.10 -3.76
CA SER A 116 19.04 -9.71 -2.80
C SER A 116 19.35 -10.85 -1.83
N GLU A 117 20.65 -11.11 -1.62
CA GLU A 117 21.12 -12.16 -0.70
C GLU A 117 20.97 -11.76 0.78
N ASP A 118 20.79 -10.46 1.07
CA ASP A 118 20.60 -9.96 2.42
C ASP A 118 19.13 -10.04 2.83
N VAL A 119 18.79 -11.17 3.46
CA VAL A 119 17.46 -11.46 4.01
C VAL A 119 17.02 -10.44 5.05
N GLY A 120 17.94 -9.99 5.90
CA GLY A 120 17.63 -9.01 6.93
C GLY A 120 17.22 -7.67 6.32
N LEU A 121 17.92 -7.24 5.26
CA LEU A 121 17.68 -5.96 4.61
C LEU A 121 16.27 -5.88 4.02
N TYR A 122 15.88 -6.77 3.12
CA TYR A 122 14.58 -6.64 2.44
C TYR A 122 13.40 -6.80 3.42
N ILE A 123 13.50 -7.70 4.41
CA ILE A 123 12.46 -7.88 5.44
C ILE A 123 12.31 -6.61 6.29
N THR A 124 13.43 -5.98 6.64
CA THR A 124 13.42 -4.73 7.42
C THR A 124 12.69 -3.63 6.65
N PHE A 125 12.96 -3.48 5.34
CA PHE A 125 12.25 -2.51 4.50
C PHE A 125 10.75 -2.81 4.40
N VAL A 126 10.37 -4.08 4.23
CA VAL A 126 8.97 -4.50 4.22
C VAL A 126 8.30 -4.16 5.55
N ALA A 127 8.88 -4.57 6.68
CA ALA A 127 8.33 -4.33 8.02
C ALA A 127 8.19 -2.83 8.32
N LEU A 128 9.26 -2.07 8.09
CA LEU A 128 9.30 -0.62 8.35
C LEU A 128 8.30 0.15 7.50
N GLY A 129 8.04 -0.28 6.28
CA GLY A 129 7.03 0.36 5.42
C GLY A 129 5.61 -0.08 5.73
N TRP A 130 5.42 -1.37 6.00
CA TRP A 130 4.11 -1.96 6.19
C TRP A 130 3.34 -1.36 7.38
N VAL A 131 4.02 -1.17 8.52
CA VAL A 131 3.40 -0.64 9.75
C VAL A 131 2.80 0.76 9.54
N PRO A 132 3.58 1.80 9.14
CA PRO A 132 3.04 3.13 8.91
C PRO A 132 2.07 3.17 7.71
N MET A 133 2.24 2.30 6.70
CA MET A 133 1.30 2.20 5.57
C MET A 133 -0.10 1.81 6.03
N VAL A 134 -0.25 0.69 6.76
CA VAL A 134 -1.56 0.16 7.14
C VAL A 134 -2.20 0.95 8.28
N THR A 135 -1.44 1.20 9.36
CA THR A 135 -1.95 1.98 10.50
C THR A 135 -2.22 3.43 10.09
N GLY A 136 -1.33 4.03 9.29
CA GLY A 136 -1.51 5.39 8.80
C GLY A 136 -2.77 5.54 7.96
N GLN A 137 -3.09 4.57 7.09
CA GLN A 137 -4.35 4.60 6.35
C GLN A 137 -5.54 4.63 7.31
N SER A 138 -5.61 3.71 8.26
CA SER A 138 -6.72 3.63 9.21
C SER A 138 -6.91 4.94 9.99
N LEU A 139 -5.80 5.62 10.32
CA LEU A 139 -5.82 6.92 10.97
C LEU A 139 -6.28 8.06 10.03
N VAL A 140 -6.01 7.98 8.72
CA VAL A 140 -6.58 8.91 7.71
C VAL A 140 -8.10 8.80 7.68
N LEU A 141 -8.63 7.57 7.62
CA LEU A 141 -10.08 7.32 7.68
C LEU A 141 -10.68 7.83 8.99
N TYR A 142 -10.04 7.53 10.13
CA TYR A 142 -10.45 8.04 11.43
C TYR A 142 -10.48 9.56 11.47
N SER A 143 -9.43 10.22 10.96
CA SER A 143 -9.36 11.67 10.96
C SER A 143 -10.45 12.32 10.10
N ARG A 144 -10.89 11.66 9.02
CA ARG A 144 -12.06 12.12 8.24
C ARG A 144 -13.36 11.89 9.01
N LEU A 145 -13.51 10.75 9.65
CA LEU A 145 -14.70 10.45 10.44
C LEU A 145 -14.84 11.46 11.59
N HIS A 146 -13.75 11.84 12.24
CA HIS A 146 -13.70 12.86 13.29
C HIS A 146 -14.22 14.23 12.82
N LEU A 147 -14.12 14.57 11.52
CA LEU A 147 -14.64 15.84 11.00
C LEU A 147 -16.16 15.85 10.83
N ILE A 148 -16.80 14.67 10.73
CA ILE A 148 -18.24 14.56 10.43
C ILE A 148 -19.02 14.05 11.65
N LEU A 149 -18.44 13.15 12.44
CA LEU A 149 -19.09 12.53 13.58
C LEU A 149 -18.90 13.37 14.85
N TRP A 150 -20.02 13.78 15.47
CA TRP A 150 -20.01 14.59 16.69
C TRP A 150 -19.86 13.76 17.98
N ASN A 151 -20.21 12.46 17.92
CA ASN A 151 -20.17 11.58 19.08
C ASN A 151 -18.73 11.16 19.42
N GLN A 152 -18.16 11.80 20.45
CA GLN A 152 -16.79 11.58 20.91
C GLN A 152 -16.54 10.20 21.53
N LEU A 153 -17.56 9.57 22.13
CA LEU A 153 -17.41 8.22 22.70
C LEU A 153 -17.19 7.19 21.59
N CYS A 154 -17.97 7.27 20.51
CA CYS A 154 -17.81 6.40 19.35
C CYS A 154 -16.42 6.57 18.71
N LEU A 155 -15.95 7.82 18.53
CA LEU A 155 -14.61 8.10 18.02
C LEU A 155 -13.52 7.49 18.90
N ARG A 156 -13.63 7.58 20.24
CA ARG A 156 -12.67 6.96 21.16
C ARG A 156 -12.64 5.43 21.02
N PHE A 157 -13.79 4.78 20.87
CA PHE A 157 -13.84 3.33 20.64
C PHE A 157 -13.19 2.94 19.30
N ILE A 158 -13.41 3.72 18.24
CA ILE A 158 -12.78 3.47 16.94
C ILE A 158 -11.27 3.65 17.03
N LEU A 159 -10.80 4.71 17.69
CA LEU A 159 -9.37 4.92 17.90
C LEU A 159 -8.76 3.80 18.75
N ALA A 160 -9.43 3.36 19.81
CA ALA A 160 -9.00 2.24 20.62
C ALA A 160 -8.89 0.95 19.80
N MET A 161 -9.87 0.66 18.95
CA MET A 161 -9.83 -0.47 18.02
C MET A 161 -8.60 -0.39 17.09
N ILE A 162 -8.33 0.78 16.48
CA ILE A 162 -7.16 0.97 15.60
C ILE A 162 -5.86 0.71 16.36
N VAL A 163 -5.70 1.28 17.56
CA VAL A 163 -4.48 1.14 18.37
C VAL A 163 -4.28 -0.30 18.84
N ILE A 164 -5.34 -0.96 19.32
CA ILE A 164 -5.28 -2.36 19.76
C ILE A 164 -4.91 -3.26 18.58
N ASN A 165 -5.56 -3.12 17.43
CA ASN A 165 -5.24 -3.91 16.25
C ASN A 165 -3.82 -3.63 15.75
N ALA A 166 -3.37 -2.38 15.77
CA ALA A 166 -1.99 -2.05 15.39
C ALA A 166 -0.98 -2.79 16.27
N VAL A 167 -1.14 -2.78 17.60
CA VAL A 167 -0.19 -3.46 18.51
C VAL A 167 -0.30 -4.98 18.41
N VAL A 168 -1.52 -5.52 18.50
CA VAL A 168 -1.78 -6.97 18.53
C VAL A 168 -1.42 -7.60 17.20
N LEU A 169 -1.66 -6.95 16.07
CA LEU A 169 -1.42 -7.54 14.75
C LEU A 169 -0.02 -7.27 14.21
N HIS A 170 0.55 -6.06 14.39
CA HIS A 170 1.87 -5.76 13.82
C HIS A 170 3.01 -6.46 14.56
N VAL A 171 2.97 -6.56 15.89
CA VAL A 171 4.11 -7.11 16.65
C VAL A 171 4.35 -8.59 16.35
N PRO A 172 3.35 -9.48 16.44
CA PRO A 172 3.57 -10.91 16.24
C PRO A 172 3.91 -11.26 14.79
N ILE A 173 3.28 -10.62 13.80
CA ILE A 173 3.57 -10.92 12.40
C ILE A 173 4.99 -10.52 12.02
N ILE A 174 5.56 -9.43 12.57
CA ILE A 174 6.95 -9.05 12.31
C ILE A 174 7.89 -10.14 12.86
N ILE A 175 7.64 -10.63 14.07
CA ILE A 175 8.43 -11.71 14.68
C ILE A 175 8.34 -12.98 13.82
N LEU A 176 7.12 -13.37 13.43
CA LEU A 176 6.88 -14.53 12.56
C LEU A 176 7.53 -14.38 11.19
N MET A 177 7.52 -13.18 10.62
CA MET A 177 8.12 -12.87 9.32
C MET A 177 9.65 -13.01 9.36
N TYR A 178 10.31 -12.48 10.39
CA TYR A 178 11.75 -12.70 10.58
C TYR A 178 12.06 -14.17 10.84
N GLY A 179 11.29 -14.82 11.72
CA GLY A 179 11.43 -16.24 12.01
C GLY A 179 11.39 -17.08 10.74
N ALA A 180 10.31 -16.94 9.96
CA ALA A 180 10.08 -17.70 8.72
C ALA A 180 11.19 -17.55 7.68
N ASN A 181 11.87 -16.40 7.62
CA ASN A 181 12.90 -16.16 6.59
C ASN A 181 14.34 -16.35 7.07
N THR A 182 14.58 -16.38 8.39
CA THR A 182 15.93 -16.55 8.95
C THR A 182 16.17 -17.94 9.52
N SER A 183 15.11 -18.68 9.88
CA SER A 183 15.23 -20.04 10.38
C SER A 183 15.48 -21.03 9.25
N ASN A 184 16.47 -21.89 9.42
CA ASN A 184 16.69 -23.03 8.51
C ASN A 184 15.60 -24.11 8.65
N SER A 185 14.81 -24.10 9.74
CA SER A 185 13.66 -24.97 9.91
C SER A 185 12.39 -24.33 9.33
N ASN A 186 11.52 -25.15 8.74
CA ASN A 186 10.27 -24.70 8.12
C ASN A 186 9.14 -24.49 9.15
N ASP A 187 9.45 -24.54 10.45
CA ASP A 187 8.45 -24.57 11.53
C ASP A 187 7.74 -23.22 11.70
N TRP A 188 8.39 -22.13 11.31
CA TRP A 188 7.87 -20.76 11.43
C TRP A 188 6.92 -20.35 10.30
N VAL A 189 6.98 -21.09 9.18
CA VAL A 189 6.27 -20.80 7.94
C VAL A 189 4.78 -21.08 8.10
N HIS A 190 4.41 -22.20 8.73
CA HIS A 190 2.99 -22.51 8.95
C HIS A 190 2.27 -21.51 9.88
N PRO A 191 2.83 -21.14 11.06
CA PRO A 191 2.28 -20.08 11.91
C PRO A 191 2.21 -18.72 11.21
N TYR A 192 3.23 -18.34 10.43
CA TYR A 192 3.23 -17.09 9.66
C TYR A 192 2.03 -17.04 8.69
N ARG A 193 1.72 -18.14 7.99
CA ARG A 193 0.63 -18.20 6.98
C ARG A 193 -0.74 -18.00 7.60
N ILE A 194 -0.97 -18.67 8.73
CA ILE A 194 -2.25 -18.57 9.44
C ILE A 194 -2.41 -17.15 9.99
N TYR A 195 -1.35 -16.63 10.61
CA TYR A 195 -1.40 -15.31 11.22
C TYR A 195 -1.58 -14.19 10.19
N GLU A 196 -0.95 -14.31 9.02
CA GLU A 196 -1.13 -13.36 7.93
C GLU A 196 -2.59 -13.30 7.45
N LYS A 197 -3.24 -14.44 7.21
CA LYS A 197 -4.66 -14.50 6.82
C LYS A 197 -5.57 -13.85 7.84
N ILE A 198 -5.33 -14.12 9.13
CA ILE A 198 -6.06 -13.49 10.24
C ILE A 198 -5.85 -11.98 10.20
N GLN A 199 -4.60 -11.53 10.12
CA GLN A 199 -4.22 -10.13 10.16
C GLN A 199 -4.80 -9.33 8.98
N VAL A 200 -4.73 -9.85 7.75
CA VAL A 200 -5.36 -9.24 6.57
C VAL A 200 -6.88 -9.14 6.74
N THR A 201 -7.50 -10.19 7.26
CA THR A 201 -8.96 -10.22 7.50
C THR A 201 -9.39 -9.19 8.56
N VAL A 202 -8.66 -9.08 9.67
CA VAL A 202 -8.99 -8.13 10.74
C VAL A 202 -8.80 -6.68 10.28
N PHE A 203 -7.72 -6.36 9.55
CA PHE A 203 -7.55 -5.01 8.99
C PHE A 203 -8.65 -4.66 7.97
N PHE A 204 -9.05 -5.61 7.13
CA PHE A 204 -10.19 -5.42 6.24
C PHE A 204 -11.49 -5.13 7.00
N LEU A 205 -11.80 -5.91 8.04
CA LEU A 205 -12.98 -5.66 8.88
C LEU A 205 -12.92 -4.29 9.58
N GLN A 206 -11.74 -3.90 10.07
CA GLN A 206 -11.53 -2.57 10.64
C GLN A 206 -11.83 -1.46 9.62
N GLU A 207 -11.34 -1.56 8.38
CA GLU A 207 -11.61 -0.58 7.34
C GLU A 207 -13.09 -0.53 6.96
N VAL A 208 -13.76 -1.69 6.89
CA VAL A 208 -15.22 -1.79 6.65
C VAL A 208 -16.01 -1.14 7.77
N ILE A 209 -15.65 -1.37 9.04
CA ILE A 209 -16.33 -0.78 10.20
C ILE A 209 -16.20 0.75 10.16
N ILE A 210 -14.99 1.28 9.99
CA ILE A 210 -14.74 2.74 9.96
C ILE A 210 -15.50 3.36 8.79
N SER A 211 -15.42 2.76 7.61
CA SER A 211 -16.08 3.26 6.40
C SER A 211 -17.60 3.14 6.48
N GLY A 212 -18.14 2.08 7.09
CA GLY A 212 -19.57 1.89 7.30
C GLY A 212 -20.16 2.93 8.24
N ILE A 213 -19.48 3.23 9.36
CA ILE A 213 -19.88 4.30 10.27
C ILE A 213 -19.82 5.66 9.57
N TYR A 214 -18.79 5.90 8.77
CA TYR A 214 -18.66 7.11 7.97
C TYR A 214 -19.84 7.28 7.00
N ILE A 215 -20.15 6.26 6.21
CA ILE A 215 -21.25 6.27 5.24
C ILE A 215 -22.60 6.50 5.95
N LYS A 216 -22.86 5.80 7.07
CA LYS A 216 -24.08 5.98 7.87
C LYS A 216 -24.22 7.42 8.37
N THR A 217 -23.13 7.99 8.87
CA THR A 217 -23.10 9.37 9.39
C THR A 217 -23.36 10.38 8.26
N CYS A 218 -22.73 10.16 7.10
CA CYS A 218 -22.98 10.95 5.90
C CYS A 218 -24.47 10.92 5.51
N PHE A 219 -25.11 9.75 5.42
CA PHE A 219 -26.55 9.65 5.10
C PHE A 219 -27.44 10.38 6.12
N SER A 220 -27.13 10.28 7.41
CA SER A 220 -27.89 10.99 8.45
C SER A 220 -27.79 12.51 8.31
N PHE A 221 -26.62 13.04 7.95
CA PHE A 221 -26.42 14.47 7.72
C PHE A 221 -27.14 14.93 6.43
N PHE A 222 -27.20 14.07 5.42
CA PHE A 222 -27.80 14.38 4.13
C PHE A 222 -29.33 14.42 4.16
N ASN A 223 -30.00 13.55 4.92
CA ASN A 223 -31.46 13.63 5.10
C ASN A 223 -31.90 14.98 5.68
N VAL A 224 -31.05 15.64 6.48
CA VAL A 224 -31.35 16.94 7.11
C VAL A 224 -31.05 18.12 6.17
N GLN A 225 -30.06 18.01 5.27
CA GLN A 225 -29.67 19.08 4.34
C GLN A 225 -30.32 19.00 2.95
N ASP A 226 -30.82 17.83 2.54
CA ASP A 226 -31.54 17.65 1.27
C ASP A 226 -32.88 18.40 1.23
N SER A 227 -33.43 18.78 2.38
CA SER A 227 -34.57 19.68 2.50
C SER A 227 -34.22 21.15 2.19
N LEU A 228 -32.94 21.52 2.17
CA LEU A 228 -32.48 22.92 2.11
C LEU A 228 -31.67 23.28 0.84
N HIS A 229 -31.18 22.31 0.06
CA HIS A 229 -30.21 22.59 -1.03
C HIS A 229 -30.50 21.84 -2.35
N GLY A 230 -30.24 22.51 -3.49
CA GLY A 230 -30.60 22.08 -4.86
C GLY A 230 -29.83 20.89 -5.48
N ASN A 231 -30.25 20.51 -6.70
CA ASN A 231 -29.84 19.29 -7.43
C ASN A 231 -28.33 19.11 -7.66
N ALA A 232 -27.56 20.20 -7.79
CA ALA A 232 -26.12 20.14 -8.03
C ALA A 232 -25.35 19.55 -6.82
N ILE A 233 -25.74 19.94 -5.60
CA ILE A 233 -25.08 19.47 -4.38
C ILE A 233 -25.41 17.99 -4.12
N ARG A 234 -26.63 17.54 -4.46
CA ARG A 234 -27.00 16.11 -4.45
C ARG A 234 -26.12 15.26 -5.36
N LYS A 235 -25.86 15.70 -6.60
CA LYS A 235 -25.04 14.96 -7.56
C LYS A 235 -23.58 14.84 -7.09
N MET A 236 -23.02 15.93 -6.54
CA MET A 236 -21.67 15.92 -5.98
C MET A 236 -21.57 15.03 -4.73
N ARG A 237 -22.55 15.10 -3.81
CA ARG A 237 -22.61 14.24 -2.61
C ARG A 237 -22.70 12.74 -2.95
N ARG A 238 -23.52 12.38 -3.95
CA ARG A 238 -23.58 11.00 -4.46
C ARG A 238 -22.22 10.53 -4.98
N HIS A 239 -21.46 11.41 -5.63
CA HIS A 239 -20.11 11.09 -6.06
C HIS A 239 -19.16 10.85 -4.87
N LEU A 240 -19.23 11.65 -3.80
CA LEU A 240 -18.43 11.39 -2.59
C LEU A 240 -18.76 10.03 -1.95
N LEU A 241 -20.05 9.66 -1.92
CA LEU A 241 -20.49 8.36 -1.42
C LEU A 241 -19.95 7.21 -2.29
N LEU A 242 -20.06 7.33 -3.62
CA LEU A 242 -19.55 6.34 -4.57
C LEU A 242 -18.05 6.11 -4.42
N VAL A 243 -17.26 7.16 -4.18
CA VAL A 243 -15.81 7.01 -3.95
C VAL A 243 -15.52 6.24 -2.66
N ASN A 244 -16.28 6.45 -1.57
CA ASN A 244 -16.09 5.69 -0.33
C ASN A 244 -16.48 4.22 -0.50
N VAL A 245 -17.56 3.92 -1.22
CA VAL A 245 -17.93 2.53 -1.57
C VAL A 245 -16.83 1.89 -2.42
N PHE A 246 -16.30 2.61 -3.40
CA PHE A 246 -15.20 2.13 -4.23
C PHE A 246 -13.93 1.82 -3.42
N ILE A 247 -13.60 2.62 -2.41
CA ILE A 247 -12.46 2.36 -1.51
C ILE A 247 -12.62 1.02 -0.77
N ILE A 248 -13.84 0.69 -0.31
CA ILE A 248 -14.13 -0.60 0.34
C ILE A 248 -14.00 -1.75 -0.68
N LEU A 249 -14.50 -1.55 -1.90
CA LEU A 249 -14.43 -2.58 -2.95
C LEU A 249 -12.99 -2.91 -3.35
N LEU A 250 -12.06 -1.95 -3.25
CA LEU A 250 -10.64 -2.17 -3.56
C LEU A 250 -9.94 -3.16 -2.61
N ASP A 251 -10.51 -3.45 -1.44
CA ASP A 251 -9.93 -4.44 -0.52
C ASP A 251 -10.33 -5.87 -0.82
N ILE A 252 -11.46 -6.08 -1.51
CA ILE A 252 -11.95 -7.42 -1.81
C ILE A 252 -10.89 -8.24 -2.56
N PRO A 253 -10.22 -7.71 -3.60
CA PRO A 253 -9.18 -8.47 -4.29
C PRO A 253 -7.94 -8.73 -3.42
N ILE A 254 -7.61 -7.86 -2.44
CA ILE A 254 -6.52 -8.12 -1.48
C ILE A 254 -6.85 -9.37 -0.67
N LEU A 255 -8.09 -9.46 -0.16
CA LEU A 255 -8.56 -10.62 0.59
C LEU A 255 -8.59 -11.87 -0.31
N CYS A 256 -9.12 -11.78 -1.53
CA CYS A 256 -9.16 -12.90 -2.46
C CYS A 256 -7.75 -13.44 -2.81
N LEU A 257 -6.78 -12.56 -3.05
CA LEU A 257 -5.39 -12.95 -3.35
C LEU A 257 -4.73 -13.63 -2.15
N GLU A 258 -5.04 -13.18 -0.93
CA GLU A 258 -4.55 -13.78 0.30
C GLU A 258 -5.09 -15.21 0.50
N TYR A 259 -6.39 -15.42 0.28
CA TYR A 259 -7.00 -16.74 0.45
C TYR A 259 -6.69 -17.70 -0.70
N THR A 260 -6.25 -17.20 -1.85
CA THR A 260 -5.74 -18.02 -2.97
C THR A 260 -4.22 -18.26 -2.91
N ASP A 261 -3.56 -17.84 -1.82
CA ASP A 261 -2.13 -18.02 -1.54
C ASP A 261 -1.17 -17.39 -2.58
N PHE A 262 -1.64 -16.41 -3.37
CA PHE A 262 -0.80 -15.63 -4.30
C PHE A 262 -0.09 -14.48 -3.57
N TYR A 263 0.83 -14.82 -2.67
CA TYR A 263 1.48 -13.88 -1.74
C TYR A 263 2.21 -12.71 -2.44
N ASP A 264 3.04 -12.97 -3.44
CA ASP A 264 3.82 -11.90 -4.10
C ASP A 264 2.93 -10.93 -4.86
N LEU A 265 1.88 -11.45 -5.50
CA LEU A 265 0.88 -10.63 -6.17
C LEU A 265 0.02 -9.86 -5.17
N GLN A 266 -0.39 -10.50 -4.06
CA GLN A 266 -1.15 -9.90 -2.96
C GLN A 266 -0.43 -8.67 -2.41
N THR A 267 0.87 -8.80 -2.10
CA THR A 267 1.66 -7.75 -1.43
C THR A 267 1.94 -6.57 -2.37
N ALA A 268 2.23 -6.85 -3.64
CA ALA A 268 2.40 -5.83 -4.66
C ALA A 268 1.08 -5.08 -4.95
N TYR A 269 -0.02 -5.82 -5.14
CA TYR A 269 -1.35 -5.25 -5.35
C TYR A 269 -1.80 -4.42 -4.15
N LYS A 270 -1.52 -4.87 -2.92
CA LYS A 270 -1.78 -4.12 -1.68
C LYS A 270 -1.06 -2.77 -1.69
N ALA A 271 0.24 -2.72 -1.99
CA ALA A 271 0.98 -1.45 -2.06
C ALA A 271 0.36 -0.48 -3.07
N PHE A 272 -0.05 -0.98 -4.24
CA PHE A 272 -0.75 -0.19 -5.25
C PHE A 272 -2.11 0.31 -4.74
N VAL A 273 -2.96 -0.55 -4.22
CA VAL A 273 -4.30 -0.19 -3.71
C VAL A 273 -4.21 0.85 -2.60
N TYR A 274 -3.29 0.69 -1.64
CA TYR A 274 -3.10 1.65 -0.57
C TYR A 274 -2.71 3.04 -1.10
N SER A 275 -1.89 3.11 -2.16
CA SER A 275 -1.57 4.39 -2.82
C SER A 275 -2.78 5.03 -3.51
N VAL A 276 -3.63 4.22 -4.17
CA VAL A 276 -4.86 4.70 -4.82
C VAL A 276 -5.87 5.16 -3.77
N LYS A 277 -6.01 4.43 -2.67
CA LYS A 277 -6.85 4.83 -1.54
C LYS A 277 -6.46 6.21 -1.03
N LEU A 278 -5.19 6.46 -0.74
CA LEU A 278 -4.74 7.78 -0.27
C LEU A 278 -5.05 8.90 -1.28
N LYS A 279 -4.90 8.67 -2.59
CA LYS A 279 -5.32 9.65 -3.61
C LYS A 279 -6.81 9.98 -3.53
N MET A 280 -7.64 8.97 -3.34
CA MET A 280 -9.09 9.15 -3.23
C MET A 280 -9.48 9.85 -1.92
N GLU A 281 -8.85 9.47 -0.82
CA GLU A 281 -8.99 10.11 0.50
C GLU A 281 -8.71 11.62 0.43
N PHE A 282 -7.61 11.99 -0.22
CA PHE A 282 -7.25 13.39 -0.40
C PHE A 282 -8.28 14.18 -1.22
N ARG A 283 -8.78 13.60 -2.31
CA ARG A 283 -9.84 14.22 -3.13
C ARG A 283 -11.13 14.42 -2.35
N ILE A 284 -11.51 13.45 -1.52
CA ILE A 284 -12.71 13.55 -0.69
C ILE A 284 -12.54 14.65 0.37
N LEU A 285 -11.40 14.71 1.06
CA LEU A 285 -11.16 15.73 2.07
C LEU A 285 -11.26 17.15 1.48
N ASN A 286 -10.62 17.41 0.33
CA ASN A 286 -10.69 18.74 -0.29
C ASN A 286 -12.13 19.12 -0.65
N LYS A 287 -12.90 18.20 -1.24
CA LYS A 287 -14.32 18.45 -1.53
C LYS A 287 -15.15 18.70 -0.26
N LEU A 288 -14.88 18.01 0.84
CA LEU A 288 -15.55 18.25 2.12
C LEU A 288 -15.24 19.65 2.69
N VAL A 289 -13.98 20.07 2.62
CA VAL A 289 -13.56 21.41 3.09
C VAL A 289 -14.17 22.52 2.24
N GLU A 290 -14.21 22.33 0.92
CA GLU A 290 -14.87 23.25 -0.01
C GLU A 290 -16.37 23.40 0.32
N MET A 291 -17.08 22.31 0.60
CA MET A 291 -18.49 22.37 1.02
C MET A 291 -18.68 23.13 2.34
N ALA A 292 -17.81 22.88 3.33
CA ALA A 292 -17.88 23.56 4.61
C ALA A 292 -17.61 25.08 4.52
N ARG A 293 -16.83 25.52 3.52
CA ARG A 293 -16.55 26.93 3.25
C ARG A 293 -17.62 27.57 2.36
N GLY A 294 -18.03 26.92 1.29
CA GLY A 294 -19.08 27.42 0.39
C GLY A 294 -20.46 27.56 1.06
N GLY A 295 -20.74 26.75 2.09
CA GLY A 295 -21.92 26.92 2.94
C GLY A 295 -21.86 28.15 3.88
N ARG A 296 -20.68 28.72 4.13
CA ARG A 296 -20.53 29.98 4.87
C ARG A 296 -20.66 31.22 3.97
N ASP A 297 -20.18 31.14 2.74
CA ASP A 297 -20.25 32.26 1.80
C ASP A 297 -21.65 32.40 1.15
N ALA A 298 -22.43 31.31 1.06
CA ALA A 298 -23.84 31.37 0.64
C ALA A 298 -24.79 31.99 1.70
N GLY A 299 -24.27 32.31 2.90
CA GLY A 299 -25.00 32.99 3.97
C GLY A 299 -24.78 34.50 4.05
N TYR A 300 -23.92 35.07 3.21
CA TYR A 300 -23.75 36.52 3.06
C TYR A 300 -24.23 36.91 1.67
N GLY A 301 -25.56 36.99 1.51
CA GLY A 301 -26.14 37.75 0.42
C GLY A 301 -25.61 39.17 0.52
N ASN A 302 -24.75 39.57 -0.43
CA ASN A 302 -24.33 40.95 -0.57
C ASN A 302 -25.55 41.74 -1.07
N PRO A 303 -26.15 42.65 -0.29
CA PRO A 303 -27.38 43.36 -0.70
C PRO A 303 -27.11 44.47 -1.73
N PHE A 304 -25.89 44.61 -2.22
CA PHE A 304 -25.48 45.69 -3.12
C PHE A 304 -25.05 45.13 -4.48
N HIS A 305 -25.99 44.50 -5.18
CA HIS A 305 -25.95 44.42 -6.64
C HIS A 305 -27.32 44.03 -7.23
N ASP A 306 -28.33 44.82 -6.95
CA ASP A 306 -29.56 44.86 -7.75
C ASP A 306 -29.95 46.33 -7.91
N ASP A 307 -29.38 46.97 -8.94
CA ASP A 307 -29.85 48.23 -9.53
C ASP A 307 -29.01 48.51 -10.78
N ALA A 308 -29.31 47.83 -11.89
CA ALA A 308 -29.07 48.28 -13.27
C ALA A 308 -29.38 47.13 -14.26
N ASP A 309 -30.66 46.98 -14.61
CA ASP A 309 -31.13 46.70 -15.98
C ASP A 309 -32.56 46.14 -15.96
N LEU A 310 -33.51 47.00 -15.61
CA LEU A 310 -34.92 46.82 -15.92
C LEU A 310 -35.52 48.15 -16.38
N SER A 311 -35.09 48.63 -17.54
CA SER A 311 -35.83 49.66 -18.27
C SER A 311 -35.40 49.78 -19.74
N ILE A 312 -35.80 48.84 -20.60
CA ILE A 312 -36.23 49.18 -21.97
C ILE A 312 -37.46 48.32 -22.30
N GLN A 313 -38.63 48.92 -22.07
CA GLN A 313 -39.91 48.45 -22.56
C GLN A 313 -40.25 49.26 -23.81
N ASN A 314 -40.50 48.57 -24.92
CA ASN A 314 -41.34 48.89 -26.08
C ASN A 314 -41.65 50.38 -26.40
N ILE A 315 -41.21 50.84 -27.58
CA ILE A 315 -41.89 51.89 -28.36
C ILE A 315 -42.05 51.39 -29.82
N PRO A 316 -43.26 51.41 -30.42
CA PRO A 316 -43.56 50.86 -31.75
C PRO A 316 -43.25 51.85 -32.90
N PRO A 317 -43.28 51.40 -34.18
CA PRO A 317 -42.77 52.18 -35.30
C PRO A 317 -43.78 53.23 -35.80
N ARG A 318 -43.27 54.41 -36.18
CA ARG A 318 -43.82 55.33 -37.19
C ARG A 318 -42.69 56.08 -37.86
#